data_AF-A0A530M3Z5-F1
#
_entry.id   AF-A0A530M3Z5-F1
#
_cell.length_a   1.000
_cell.length_b   1.000
_cell.length_c   1.000
_cell.angle_alpha   90.00
_cell.angle_beta   90.00
_cell.angle_gamma   90.00
#
_symmetry.space_group_name_H-M   'P 1'
#
loop_
_entity.id
_entity.type
_entity.pdbx_description
1 polymer ?
#
loop_
_entity_poly.entity_id
_entity_poly.type
_entity_poly.pdbx_seq_one_letter_code
_entity_poly.pdbx_strand_id
1 'polypeptide(L)'
;MITRRGFLRLIGGSFLSAVSLSAYAVGLEPMLLTHVKRYSLTPPNWPAGLRLRVVALADIHACRPWMTPERIRSLSDRANSLRPDLIVL
;
A
#
# COMPACT_ATOMS: atom_id res chain seq x y z
N MET A 1 -23.72 7.09 37.79
CA MET A 1 -22.83 6.01 38.28
C MET A 1 -22.77 4.91 37.23
N ILE A 2 -21.58 4.41 36.88
CA ILE A 2 -21.44 3.30 35.92
C ILE A 2 -21.79 1.98 36.65
N THR A 3 -22.70 1.19 36.09
CA THR A 3 -23.04 -0.13 36.65
C THR A 3 -21.94 -1.14 36.34
N ARG A 4 -21.83 -2.22 37.14
CA ARG A 4 -20.85 -3.31 36.88
C ARG A 4 -20.97 -3.85 35.45
N ARG A 5 -22.20 -4.06 34.96
CA ARG A 5 -22.48 -4.47 33.58
C ARG A 5 -22.02 -3.43 32.55
N GLY A 6 -22.29 -2.15 32.82
CA GLY A 6 -21.84 -1.04 31.97
C GLY A 6 -20.31 -0.96 31.88
N PHE A 7 -19.63 -1.13 33.02
CA PHE A 7 -18.17 -1.14 33.08
C PHE A 7 -17.57 -2.32 32.31
N LEU A 8 -18.10 -3.54 32.48
CA LEU A 8 -17.64 -4.72 31.73
C LEU A 8 -17.87 -4.57 30.22
N ARG A 9 -19.00 -4.00 29.81
CA ARG A 9 -19.28 -3.71 28.40
C ARG A 9 -18.31 -2.69 27.83
N LEU A 10 -17.97 -1.65 28.60
CA LEU A 10 -17.02 -0.64 28.18
C LEU A 10 -15.63 -1.26 27.96
N ILE A 11 -15.11 -1.99 28.94
CA ILE A 11 -13.81 -2.66 28.81
C ILE A 11 -13.79 -3.64 27.64
N GLY A 12 -14.79 -4.53 27.56
CA GLY A 12 -14.85 -5.53 26.49
C GLY A 12 -14.96 -4.89 25.11
N GLY A 13 -15.79 -3.85 24.97
CA GLY A 13 -15.94 -3.11 23.72
C GLY A 13 -14.66 -2.37 23.32
N SER A 14 -14.00 -1.70 24.26
CA SER A 14 -12.73 -1.00 24.02
C SER A 14 -11.62 -1.97 23.62
N PHE A 15 -11.51 -3.11 24.30
CA PHE A 15 -10.53 -4.15 23.97
C PHE A 15 -10.75 -4.70 22.55
N LEU A 16 -11.98 -5.09 22.21
CA LEU A 16 -12.30 -5.59 20.87
C LEU A 16 -12.03 -4.54 19.78
N SER A 17 -12.33 -3.28 20.06
CA SER A 17 -12.04 -2.16 19.14
C SER A 17 -10.53 -2.01 18.91
N ALA A 18 -9.74 -2.03 19.99
CA ALA A 18 -8.28 -1.90 19.91
C ALA A 18 -7.64 -3.07 19.14
N VAL A 19 -8.07 -4.31 19.41
CA VAL A 19 -7.59 -5.49 18.68
C VAL A 19 -7.96 -5.41 17.20
N SER A 20 -9.21 -5.04 16.89
CA SER A 20 -9.68 -4.94 15.50
C SER A 20 -8.92 -3.89 14.70
N LEU A 21 -8.73 -2.70 15.28
CA LEU A 21 -7.96 -1.62 14.64
C LEU A 21 -6.49 -2.01 14.46
N SER A 22 -5.89 -2.66 15.46
CA SER A 22 -4.50 -3.12 15.37
C SER A 22 -4.34 -4.17 14.28
N ALA A 23 -5.23 -5.18 14.23
CA ALA A 23 -5.20 -6.23 13.21
C ALA A 23 -5.38 -5.66 11.80
N TYR A 24 -6.27 -4.68 11.64
CA TYR A 24 -6.45 -3.98 10.38
C TYR A 24 -5.17 -3.24 9.97
N ALA A 25 -4.64 -2.40 10.86
CA ALA A 25 -3.49 -1.53 10.58
C ALA A 25 -2.19 -2.31 10.30
N VAL A 26 -1.97 -3.44 10.97
CA VAL A 26 -0.71 -4.19 10.80
C VAL A 26 -0.85 -5.41 9.89
N GLY A 27 -2.04 -5.98 9.73
CA GLY A 27 -2.23 -7.23 9.01
C GLY A 27 -2.86 -7.06 7.63
N LEU A 28 -3.86 -6.18 7.52
CA LEU A 28 -4.65 -6.04 6.29
C LEU A 28 -4.14 -4.90 5.42
N GLU A 29 -4.05 -3.70 5.98
CA GLU A 29 -3.72 -2.48 5.24
C GLU A 29 -2.38 -2.60 4.47
N PRO A 30 -1.28 -3.13 5.04
CA PRO A 30 0.00 -3.28 4.31
C PRO A 30 -0.03 -4.31 3.17
N MET A 31 -1.04 -5.19 3.15
CA MET A 31 -1.17 -6.27 2.16
C MET A 31 -2.09 -5.90 1.00
N LEU A 32 -3.01 -4.95 1.19
CA LEU A 32 -4.11 -4.69 0.25
C LEU A 32 -3.75 -3.72 -0.89
N LEU A 33 -2.64 -2.98 -0.80
CA LEU A 33 -2.44 -1.78 -1.61
C LEU A 33 -1.80 -1.99 -2.99
N THR A 34 -1.40 -3.21 -3.38
CA THR A 34 -0.66 -3.40 -4.64
C THR A 34 -1.54 -3.38 -5.89
N HIS A 35 -1.79 -2.19 -6.42
CA HIS A 35 -2.51 -1.96 -7.68
C HIS A 35 -1.74 -1.04 -8.62
N VAL A 36 -1.89 -1.25 -9.93
CA VAL A 36 -1.30 -0.37 -10.95
C VAL A 36 -2.27 0.76 -11.23
N LYS A 37 -1.95 1.97 -10.78
CA LYS A 37 -2.68 3.19 -11.14
C LYS A 37 -2.04 3.82 -12.38
N ARG A 38 -2.86 4.06 -13.43
CA ARG A 38 -2.39 4.61 -14.70
C ARG A 38 -2.82 6.07 -14.84
N TYR A 39 -1.88 6.88 -15.30
CA TYR A 39 -2.11 8.28 -15.65
C TYR A 39 -1.63 8.51 -17.08
N SER A 40 -2.39 9.31 -17.82
CA SER A 40 -1.98 9.82 -19.14
C SER A 40 -1.81 11.32 -18.99
N LEU A 41 -0.57 11.77 -19.06
CA LEU A 41 -0.18 13.16 -18.79
C LEU A 41 0.59 13.70 -20.00
N THR A 42 0.36 14.97 -20.32
CA THR A 42 1.17 15.73 -21.27
C THR A 42 1.66 16.99 -20.55
N PRO A 43 2.86 16.97 -19.96
CA PRO A 43 3.39 18.13 -19.23
C PRO A 43 3.52 19.37 -20.13
N PRO A 44 3.54 20.59 -19.55
CA PRO A 44 3.90 21.79 -20.29
C PRO A 44 5.26 21.63 -20.98
N ASN A 45 5.37 22.09 -22.22
CA ASN A 45 6.58 21.99 -23.06
C ASN A 45 7.03 20.54 -23.36
N TRP A 46 6.13 19.55 -23.29
CA TRP A 46 6.46 18.18 -23.68
C TRP A 46 6.77 18.07 -25.18
N PRO A 47 7.89 17.44 -25.59
CA PRO A 47 8.25 17.34 -27.00
C PRO A 47 7.16 16.69 -27.85
N ALA A 48 6.88 17.28 -29.01
CA ALA A 48 5.88 16.76 -29.93
C ALA A 48 6.24 15.34 -30.41
N GLY A 49 5.27 14.43 -30.32
CA GLY A 49 5.45 13.04 -30.74
C GLY A 49 6.21 12.14 -29.76
N LEU A 50 6.83 12.69 -28.71
CA LEU A 50 7.51 11.89 -27.69
C LEU A 50 6.47 11.16 -26.82
N ARG A 51 6.51 9.83 -26.87
CA ARG A 51 5.72 8.95 -26.00
C ARG A 51 6.67 8.19 -25.09
N LEU A 52 6.46 8.34 -23.78
CA LEU A 52 7.21 7.61 -22.76
C LEU A 52 6.25 6.89 -21.83
N ARG A 53 6.55 5.62 -21.54
CA ARG A 53 5.94 4.86 -20.45
C ARG A 53 6.90 4.84 -19.27
N VAL A 54 6.59 5.66 -18.26
CA VAL A 54 7.31 5.66 -17.00
C VAL A 54 6.57 4.78 -15.99
N VAL A 55 7.29 3.86 -15.36
CA VAL A 55 6.80 3.15 -14.17
C VAL A 55 7.51 3.72 -12.95
N ALA A 56 6.75 4.41 -12.12
CA ALA A 56 7.23 4.92 -10.84
C ALA A 56 6.89 3.93 -9.73
N LEU A 57 7.91 3.52 -8.97
CA LEU A 57 7.78 2.82 -7.71
C LEU A 57 8.25 3.79 -6.61
N ALA A 58 7.75 3.63 -5.39
CA ALA A 58 8.17 4.45 -4.26
C ALA A 58 8.01 3.64 -2.97
N ASP A 59 8.69 4.07 -1.91
CA ASP A 59 8.44 3.62 -0.53
C ASP A 59 8.39 2.10 -0.37
N ILE A 60 9.32 1.38 -1.01
CA ILE A 60 9.36 -0.09 -0.99
C ILE A 60 9.46 -0.63 0.44
N HIS A 61 10.03 0.14 1.38
CA HIS A 61 10.13 -0.20 2.80
C HIS A 61 10.54 -1.67 3.04
N ALA A 62 11.68 -2.08 2.48
CA ALA A 62 12.16 -3.46 2.54
C ALA A 62 12.32 -3.94 3.99
N CYS A 63 11.38 -4.75 4.46
CA CYS A 63 11.32 -5.22 5.84
C CYS A 63 10.54 -6.54 5.94
N ARG A 64 10.74 -7.26 7.04
CA ARG A 64 9.87 -8.37 7.41
C ARG A 64 8.85 -7.91 8.46
N PRO A 65 7.62 -8.45 8.47
CA PRO A 65 7.08 -9.45 7.54
C PRO A 65 6.46 -8.86 6.25
N TRP A 66 6.33 -7.53 6.14
CA TRP A 66 5.44 -6.91 5.14
C TRP A 66 6.00 -6.81 3.72
N MET A 67 7.30 -6.56 3.58
CA MET A 67 7.97 -6.31 2.31
C MET A 67 9.21 -7.19 2.18
N THR A 68 8.95 -8.50 2.11
CA THR A 68 10.00 -9.51 1.97
C THR A 68 10.67 -9.44 0.60
N PRO A 69 11.89 -10.00 0.45
CA PRO A 69 12.57 -10.08 -0.84
C PRO A 69 11.71 -10.72 -1.94
N GLU A 70 10.91 -11.74 -1.61
CA GLU A 70 10.03 -12.45 -2.55
C GLU A 70 8.91 -11.53 -3.04
N ARG A 71 8.30 -10.75 -2.14
CA ARG A 71 7.29 -9.76 -2.51
C ARG A 71 7.90 -8.66 -3.37
N ILE A 72 9.07 -8.13 -3.00
CA ILE A 72 9.80 -7.12 -3.80
C ILE A 72 10.05 -7.66 -5.20
N ARG A 73 10.55 -8.89 -5.33
CA ARG A 73 10.76 -9.53 -6.63
C ARG A 73 9.47 -9.61 -7.45
N SER A 74 8.36 -10.05 -6.85
CA SER A 74 7.06 -10.09 -7.52
C SER A 74 6.59 -8.70 -7.99
N LEU A 75 6.84 -7.64 -7.21
CA LEU A 75 6.54 -6.26 -7.61
C LEU A 75 7.42 -5.81 -8.77
N SER A 76 8.72 -6.12 -8.74
CA SER A 76 9.65 -5.84 -9.83
C SER A 76 9.24 -6.56 -11.12
N ASP A 77 8.86 -7.84 -11.05
CA ASP A 77 8.37 -8.61 -12.20
C ASP A 77 7.10 -7.99 -12.77
N ARG A 78 6.16 -7.58 -11.90
CA ARG A 78 4.94 -6.88 -12.32
C ARG A 78 5.24 -5.52 -12.95
N ALA A 79 6.17 -4.73 -12.41
CA ALA A 79 6.60 -3.46 -12.97
C ALA A 79 7.21 -3.64 -14.37
N ASN A 80 8.12 -4.62 -14.53
CA ASN A 80 8.73 -4.95 -15.81
C ASN A 80 7.72 -5.43 -16.86
N SER A 81 6.68 -6.17 -16.44
CA SER A 81 5.61 -6.63 -17.34
C SER A 81 4.80 -5.48 -17.98
N LEU A 82 4.85 -4.27 -17.39
CA LEU A 82 4.23 -3.08 -17.98
C LEU A 82 5.01 -2.53 -19.17
N ARG A 83 6.20 -3.09 -19.47
CA ARG A 83 7.12 -2.67 -20.54
C ARG A 83 7.39 -1.16 -20.49
N PRO A 84 7.92 -0.64 -19.37
CA PRO A 84 8.31 0.76 -19.28
C PRO A 84 9.50 1.07 -20.19
N ASP A 85 9.58 2.31 -20.64
CA ASP A 85 10.80 2.88 -21.23
C ASP A 85 11.75 3.38 -20.13
N LEU A 86 11.20 3.74 -18.97
CA LEU A 86 11.95 4.22 -17.79
C LEU A 86 11.29 3.74 -16.50
N ILE A 87 12.11 3.29 -15.55
CA ILE A 87 11.69 3.01 -14.17
C ILE A 87 12.32 4.07 -13.24
N VAL A 88 11.52 4.62 -12.34
CA VAL A 88 11.97 5.58 -11.31
C VAL A 88 11.59 5.09 -9.91
N LEU A 89 12.39 5.47 -8.91
CA LEU A 89 12.25 5.11 -7.49
C LEU A 89 12.14 6.37 -6.62
#